data_AF-A0A4R9IAD9-F1
#
_entry.id   AF-A0A4R9IAD9-F1
#
_cell.length_a   1.000
_cell.length_b   1.000
_cell.length_c   1.000
_cell.angle_alpha   90.00
_cell.angle_beta   90.00
_cell.angle_gamma   90.00
#
_symmetry.space_group_name_H-M   'P 1'
#
loop_
_entity.id
_entity.type
_entity.pdbx_description
1 polymer ?
#
loop_
_entity_poly.entity_id
_entity_poly.type
_entity_poly.pdbx_seq_one_letter_code
_entity_poly.pdbx_strand_id
1 'polypeptide(L)'
;MIRIFFSLVFFLIQCSQFSREGQIREECENTRNNSYIFMLPILERHTTNGNTELNSTVWITNTELAYKKCISESEKNRYNLRSN
;
A
#
# COMPACT_ATOMS: atom_id res chain seq x y z
N MET A 1 -27.33 -16.82 30.49
CA MET A 1 -27.36 -16.94 29.01
C MET A 1 -26.83 -15.69 28.32
N ILE A 2 -27.34 -14.48 28.59
CA ILE A 2 -26.85 -13.22 27.96
C ILE A 2 -25.34 -12.97 28.14
N ARG A 3 -24.77 -13.26 29.32
CA ARG A 3 -23.32 -13.07 29.57
C ARG A 3 -22.44 -13.96 28.67
N ILE A 4 -22.87 -15.19 28.39
CA ILE A 4 -22.13 -16.14 27.54
C ILE A 4 -22.19 -15.68 26.07
N PHE A 5 -23.33 -15.14 25.66
CA PHE A 5 -23.50 -14.57 24.31
C PHE A 5 -22.56 -13.38 24.07
N PHE A 6 -22.44 -12.47 25.04
CA PHE A 6 -21.49 -11.36 24.94
C PHE A 6 -20.03 -11.84 24.87
N SER A 7 -19.64 -12.83 25.66
CA SER A 7 -18.30 -13.40 25.60
C SER A 7 -17.98 -14.00 24.22
N LEU A 8 -18.94 -14.71 23.61
CA LEU A 8 -18.80 -15.26 22.25
C LEU A 8 -18.61 -14.18 21.20
N VAL A 9 -19.34 -13.06 21.28
CA VAL A 9 -19.19 -11.93 20.35
C VAL A 9 -17.80 -11.30 20.44
N PHE A 10 -17.24 -11.15 21.64
CA PHE A 10 -15.89 -10.62 21.81
C PHE A 10 -14.80 -11.53 21.22
N PHE A 11 -14.96 -12.86 21.27
CA PHE A 11 -14.03 -13.78 20.63
C PHE A 11 -14.08 -13.72 19.09
N LEU A 12 -15.23 -13.45 18.50
CA LEU A 12 -15.37 -13.31 17.04
C LEU A 12 -14.69 -12.06 16.48
N ILE A 13 -14.69 -10.95 17.25
CA ILE A 13 -14.06 -9.69 16.83
C ILE A 13 -12.53 -9.79 16.88
N GLN A 14 -11.96 -10.58 17.78
CA GLN A 14 -10.50 -10.76 17.90
C GLN A 14 -9.90 -11.64 16.79
N CYS A 15 -10.73 -12.35 16.01
CA CYS A 15 -10.28 -13.26 14.96
C CYS A 15 -10.42 -12.68 13.54
N SER A 16 -10.78 -11.39 13.39
CA SER A 16 -10.73 -10.70 12.10
C SER A 16 -9.28 -10.35 11.78
N GLN A 17 -8.50 -11.33 11.32
CA GLN A 17 -7.19 -11.08 10.74
C GLN A 17 -7.36 -10.15 9.52
N PHE A 18 -6.47 -9.17 9.40
CA PHE A 18 -6.49 -8.22 8.29
C PHE A 18 -6.36 -8.99 6.98
N SER A 19 -7.23 -8.71 6.00
CA SER A 19 -7.17 -9.43 4.73
C SER A 19 -5.80 -9.19 4.08
N ARG A 20 -5.23 -10.23 3.49
CA ARG A 20 -4.00 -10.19 2.71
C ARG A 20 -4.07 -9.12 1.61
N GLU A 21 -5.23 -8.99 0.97
CA GLU A 21 -5.51 -7.90 0.03
C GLU A 21 -5.30 -6.53 0.69
N GLY A 22 -5.94 -6.32 1.84
CA GLY A 22 -5.84 -5.06 2.59
C GLY A 22 -4.40 -4.75 2.99
N GLN A 23 -3.65 -5.75 3.47
CA GLN A 23 -2.25 -5.58 3.85
C GLN A 23 -1.38 -5.15 2.66
N ILE A 24 -1.50 -5.85 1.52
CA ILE A 24 -0.73 -5.52 0.32
C ILE A 24 -1.13 -4.14 -0.19
N ARG A 25 -2.43 -3.81 -0.17
CA ARG A 25 -2.93 -2.52 -0.61
C ARG A 25 -2.36 -1.37 0.21
N GLU A 26 -2.34 -1.51 1.53
CA GLU A 26 -1.74 -0.52 2.44
C GLU A 26 -0.23 -0.35 2.17
N GLU A 27 0.49 -1.45 1.93
CA GLU A 27 1.90 -1.40 1.55
C GLU A 27 2.13 -0.66 0.22
N CYS A 28 1.26 -0.88 -0.78
CA CYS A 28 1.30 -0.15 -2.06
C CYS A 28 1.10 1.37 -1.84
N GLU A 29 0.14 1.77 -1.01
CA GLU A 29 -0.13 3.17 -0.70
C GLU A 29 1.04 3.84 0.06
N ASN A 30 1.57 3.16 1.07
CA ASN A 30 2.73 3.64 1.83
C ASN A 30 3.96 3.80 0.94
N THR A 31 4.22 2.83 0.06
CA THR A 31 5.35 2.89 -0.88
C THR A 31 5.20 4.06 -1.85
N ARG A 32 4.01 4.26 -2.43
CA ARG A 32 3.72 5.40 -3.30
C ARG A 32 3.95 6.72 -2.58
N ASN A 33 3.41 6.88 -1.37
CA ASN A 33 3.55 8.10 -0.57
C ASN A 33 5.02 8.37 -0.23
N ASN A 34 5.75 7.36 0.21
CA ASN A 34 7.18 7.48 0.52
C ASN A 34 7.99 7.90 -0.71
N SER A 35 7.65 7.37 -1.89
CA SER A 35 8.34 7.78 -3.13
C SER A 35 8.14 9.26 -3.45
N TYR A 36 7.01 9.86 -3.09
CA TYR A 36 6.78 11.29 -3.27
C TYR A 36 7.45 12.13 -2.18
N ILE A 37 7.32 11.72 -0.92
CA ILE A 37 7.85 12.44 0.23
C ILE A 37 9.38 12.48 0.19
N PHE A 38 10.04 11.38 -0.20
CA PHE A 38 11.48 11.28 -0.12
C PHE A 38 12.18 11.54 -1.46
N MET A 39 11.71 10.97 -2.57
CA MET A 39 12.49 11.03 -3.82
C MET A 39 12.28 12.32 -4.61
N LEU A 40 11.10 12.94 -4.60
CA LEU A 40 10.93 14.22 -5.30
C LEU A 40 11.88 15.31 -4.76
N PRO A 41 11.99 15.53 -3.43
CA PRO A 41 12.95 16.50 -2.91
C PRO A 41 14.42 16.15 -3.23
N ILE A 42 14.76 14.87 -3.29
CA ILE A 42 16.11 14.42 -3.67
C ILE A 42 16.39 14.79 -5.13
N LEU A 43 15.44 14.51 -6.03
CA LEU A 43 15.56 14.87 -7.44
C LEU A 43 15.62 16.39 -7.63
N GLU A 44 14.85 17.15 -6.86
CA GLU A 44 14.90 18.62 -6.89
C GLU A 44 16.24 19.18 -6.44
N ARG A 45 16.86 18.61 -5.41
CA ARG A 45 18.10 19.14 -4.82
C ARG A 45 19.38 18.63 -5.48
N HIS A 46 19.38 17.41 -6.01
CA HIS A 46 20.60 16.72 -6.43
C HIS A 46 20.69 16.46 -7.94
N THR A 47 19.78 17.01 -8.75
CA THR A 47 19.91 16.93 -10.22
C THR A 47 20.94 17.94 -10.72
N THR A 48 22.19 17.50 -10.83
CA THR A 48 23.35 18.30 -11.27
C THR A 48 23.25 18.83 -12.70
N ASN A 49 22.39 18.22 -13.54
CA ASN A 49 22.35 18.45 -14.98
C ASN A 49 21.19 19.37 -15.42
N GLY A 50 20.48 20.00 -14.48
CA GLY A 50 19.44 21.00 -14.76
C GLY A 50 18.12 20.48 -15.34
N ASN A 51 17.96 19.17 -15.54
CA ASN A 51 16.74 18.58 -16.09
C ASN A 51 15.81 18.05 -14.99
N THR A 52 15.62 18.85 -13.94
CA THR A 52 14.85 18.50 -12.74
C THR A 52 13.41 18.13 -13.09
N GLU A 53 12.77 18.88 -13.99
CA GLU A 53 11.39 18.65 -14.40
C GLU A 53 11.21 17.31 -15.12
N LEU A 54 12.08 16.98 -16.07
CA LEU A 54 12.05 15.68 -16.76
C LEU A 54 12.28 14.53 -15.76
N ASN A 55 13.26 14.66 -14.88
CA ASN A 55 13.58 13.62 -13.90
C ASN A 55 12.44 13.39 -12.91
N SER A 56 11.82 14.45 -12.41
CA SER A 56 10.63 14.36 -11.56
C SER A 56 9.46 13.73 -12.32
N THR A 57 9.24 14.11 -13.57
CA THR A 57 8.15 13.56 -14.41
C THR A 57 8.34 12.06 -14.66
N VAL A 58 9.55 11.64 -15.01
CA VAL A 58 9.89 10.23 -15.21
C VAL A 58 9.70 9.45 -13.92
N TRP A 59 10.14 10.01 -12.79
CA TRP A 59 9.98 9.38 -11.48
C TRP A 59 8.50 9.20 -11.11
N ILE A 60 7.69 10.26 -11.20
CA ILE A 60 6.25 10.22 -10.93
C ILE A 60 5.57 9.18 -11.82
N THR A 61 5.88 9.16 -13.11
CA THR A 61 5.28 8.23 -14.07
C THR A 61 5.59 6.78 -13.70
N ASN A 62 6.85 6.49 -13.35
CA ASN A 62 7.26 5.15 -12.95
C ASN A 62 6.64 4.73 -11.62
N THR A 63 6.57 5.63 -10.64
CA THR A 63 5.89 5.41 -9.35
C THR A 63 4.42 5.05 -9.57
N GLU A 64 3.68 5.83 -10.38
CA GLU A 64 2.26 5.57 -10.63
C GLU A 64 2.05 4.25 -11.39
N LEU A 65 2.93 3.93 -12.34
CA LEU A 65 2.87 2.65 -13.03
C LEU A 65 3.13 1.47 -12.08
N ALA A 66 4.14 1.58 -11.21
CA ALA A 66 4.43 0.57 -10.20
C ALA A 66 3.28 0.41 -9.20
N TYR A 67 2.69 1.52 -8.75
CA TYR A 67 1.52 1.53 -7.88
C TYR A 67 0.33 0.79 -8.50
N LYS A 68 -0.01 1.10 -9.77
CA LYS A 68 -1.10 0.40 -10.47
C LYS A 68 -0.87 -1.11 -10.57
N LYS A 69 0.37 -1.54 -10.83
CA LYS A 69 0.75 -2.96 -10.83
C LYS A 69 0.58 -3.58 -9.44
N CYS A 70 1.07 -2.90 -8.41
CA CYS A 70 0.96 -3.34 -7.01
C CYS A 70 -0.50 -3.53 -6.58
N ILE A 71 -1.37 -2.55 -6.88
CA ILE A 71 -2.80 -2.66 -6.60
C ILE A 71 -3.42 -3.84 -7.35
N SER A 72 -3.08 -4.05 -8.62
CA SER A 72 -3.59 -5.21 -9.37
C SER A 72 -3.19 -6.54 -8.73
N GLU A 73 -1.98 -6.65 -8.17
CA GLU A 73 -1.56 -7.84 -7.41
C GLU A 73 -2.28 -7.98 -6.07
N SER A 74 -2.58 -6.87 -5.40
CA SER A 74 -3.39 -6.87 -4.18
C SER A 74 -4.79 -7.44 -4.43
N GLU A 75 -5.45 -7.01 -5.52
CA GLU A 75 -6.79 -7.45 -5.89
C GLU A 75 -6.85 -8.94 -6.23
N LYS A 76 -5.78 -9.49 -6.85
CA LYS A 76 -5.66 -10.93 -7.09
C LYS A 76 -5.63 -11.74 -5.79
N ASN A 77 -5.21 -11.13 -4.68
CA ASN A 77 -5.14 -11.79 -3.37
C ASN A 77 -6.46 -11.71 -2.58
N ARG A 78 -7.49 -11.01 -3.08
CA ARG A 78 -8.80 -10.91 -2.42
C ARG A 78 -9.42 -12.26 -2.10
N TYR A 79 -9.24 -13.24 -2.98
CA TYR A 79 -9.81 -14.59 -2.84
C TYR A 79 -8.77 -15.66 -2.53
N ASN A 80 -7.54 -15.27 -2.18
CA ASN A 80 -6.50 -16.23 -1.86
C ASN A 80 -6.71 -16.76 -0.44
N LEU A 81 -7.35 -17.92 -0.31
CA LEU A 81 -7.67 -18.57 0.97
C LEU A 81 -6.46 -19.22 1.65
N ARG A 82 -5.30 -19.25 0.99
CA ARG A 82 -4.06 -19.79 1.58
C ARG A 82 -3.32 -18.72 2.40
N SER A 83 -3.56 -17.45 2.09
CA SER A 83 -2.85 -16.31 2.68
C SER A 83 -3.77 -15.32 3.41
N ASN A 84 -5.09 -15.47 3.29
CA ASN A 84 -6.13 -14.91 4.17
C ASN A 84 -6.55 -15.95 5.20
#